data_AF-A0A2E7H8D3-F1
#
_entry.id   AF-A0A2E7H8D3-F1
#
_cell.length_a   1.000
_cell.length_b   1.000
_cell.length_c   1.000
_cell.angle_alpha   90.00
_cell.angle_beta   90.00
_cell.angle_gamma   90.00
#
_symmetry.space_group_name_H-M   'P 1'
#
loop_
_entity.id
_entity.type
_entity.pdbx_description
1 polymer ?
#
loop_
_entity_poly.entity_id
_entity_poly.type
_entity_poly.pdbx_seq_one_letter_code
_entity_poly.pdbx_strand_id
1 'polypeptide(L)'
;MNFEFSNPLRINELFRPILQFLVFQNDPKDISNIKKDVIRRIKNTYKKYDPKNNILDRNNIDIQVEKIFEESLDLLISNKLINLEYLKLDVEIIDKKVVAKSDPLFYLTDKAKIHIQSEESIKFINAKGETLYILDFLP
;
A
#
# COMPACT_ATOMS: atom_id res chain seq x y z
N MET A 1 -17.68 -9.34 -0.09
CA MET A 1 -17.09 -9.32 -1.44
C MET A 1 -15.76 -10.05 -1.44
N ASN A 2 -15.56 -10.95 -2.39
CA ASN A 2 -14.41 -11.84 -2.50
C ASN A 2 -13.33 -11.18 -3.36
N PHE A 3 -12.42 -10.42 -2.75
CA PHE A 3 -11.20 -10.01 -3.45
C PHE A 3 -10.33 -11.25 -3.61
N GLU A 4 -10.06 -11.67 -4.83
CA GLU A 4 -9.13 -12.75 -5.12
C GLU A 4 -7.79 -12.13 -5.48
N PHE A 5 -6.74 -12.51 -4.76
CA PHE A 5 -5.36 -12.16 -5.09
C PHE A 5 -4.83 -13.18 -6.10
N SER A 6 -4.13 -12.74 -7.13
CA SER A 6 -3.45 -13.66 -8.04
C SER A 6 -2.23 -14.29 -7.38
N ASN A 7 -1.81 -15.44 -7.90
CA ASN A 7 -0.55 -16.07 -7.53
C ASN A 7 0.28 -16.35 -8.79
N PRO A 8 1.35 -15.58 -9.07
CA PRO A 8 1.97 -14.57 -8.20
C PRO A 8 1.14 -13.28 -8.05
N LEU A 9 1.40 -12.52 -6.97
CA LEU A 9 0.79 -11.21 -6.72
C LEU A 9 1.20 -10.19 -7.77
N ARG A 10 0.28 -9.29 -8.12
CA ARG A 10 0.52 -8.14 -9.02
C ARG A 10 0.54 -6.83 -8.22
N ILE A 11 1.29 -5.86 -8.72
CA ILE A 11 1.48 -4.53 -8.10
C ILE A 11 0.12 -3.87 -7.78
N ASN A 12 -0.80 -3.88 -8.73
CA ASN A 12 -2.11 -3.23 -8.57
C ASN A 12 -3.01 -3.87 -7.52
N GLU A 13 -2.75 -5.13 -7.14
CA GLU A 13 -3.49 -5.81 -6.09
C GLU A 13 -3.15 -5.29 -4.69
N LEU A 14 -2.03 -4.57 -4.55
CA LEU A 14 -1.65 -3.93 -3.29
C LEU A 14 -2.34 -2.57 -3.09
N PHE A 15 -2.86 -1.94 -4.15
CA PHE A 15 -3.44 -0.59 -4.05
C PHE A 15 -4.62 -0.53 -3.08
N ARG A 16 -5.60 -1.41 -3.26
CA ARG A 16 -6.78 -1.47 -2.39
C ARG A 16 -6.43 -1.73 -0.92
N PRO A 17 -5.67 -2.78 -0.55
CA PRO A 17 -5.38 -3.05 0.86
C PRO A 17 -4.56 -1.93 1.50
N ILE A 18 -3.64 -1.28 0.77
CA ILE A 18 -2.91 -0.10 1.26
C ILE A 18 -3.90 1.05 1.53
N LEU A 19 -4.71 1.42 0.54
CA LEU A 19 -5.65 2.53 0.66
C LEU A 19 -6.66 2.26 1.78
N GLN A 20 -7.26 1.07 1.83
CA GLN A 20 -8.19 0.67 2.89
C GLN A 20 -7.55 0.70 4.27
N PHE A 21 -6.30 0.27 4.41
CA PHE A 21 -5.61 0.38 5.69
C PHE A 21 -5.58 1.83 6.14
N LEU A 22 -5.14 2.74 5.27
CA LEU A 22 -4.99 4.17 5.55
C LEU A 22 -6.33 4.90 5.74
N VAL A 23 -7.43 4.48 5.11
CA VAL A 23 -8.78 5.06 5.31
C VAL A 23 -9.20 5.04 6.77
N PHE A 24 -8.89 3.95 7.47
CA PHE A 24 -9.32 3.73 8.85
C PHE A 24 -8.31 4.23 9.89
N GLN A 25 -7.25 4.94 9.46
CA GLN A 25 -6.26 5.49 10.38
C GLN A 25 -6.56 6.96 10.65
N ASN A 26 -6.60 7.31 11.94
CA ASN A 26 -6.73 8.71 12.37
C ASN A 26 -5.39 9.47 12.29
N ASP A 27 -4.27 8.74 12.34
CA ASP A 27 -2.91 9.28 12.33
C ASP A 27 -2.11 8.74 11.15
N PRO A 28 -1.10 9.49 10.65
CA PRO A 28 -0.16 8.99 9.66
C PRO A 28 0.53 7.70 10.12
N LYS A 29 0.83 6.77 9.20
CA LYS A 29 1.42 5.46 9.52
C LYS A 29 2.75 5.26 8.84
N ASP A 30 3.67 4.60 9.54
CA ASP A 30 4.94 4.17 8.96
C ASP A 30 4.76 3.02 7.97
N ILE A 31 5.78 2.84 7.13
CA ILE A 31 5.81 1.83 6.07
C ILE A 31 5.69 0.40 6.60
N SER A 32 6.23 0.11 7.79
CA SER A 32 6.25 -1.23 8.38
C SER A 32 4.85 -1.66 8.79
N ASN A 33 4.08 -0.74 9.39
CA ASN A 33 2.70 -0.97 9.79
C ASN A 33 1.78 -1.20 8.58
N ILE A 34 1.93 -0.41 7.52
CA ILE A 34 1.17 -0.59 6.28
C ILE A 34 1.47 -1.97 5.69
N LYS A 35 2.76 -2.32 5.56
CA LYS A 35 3.21 -3.58 4.99
C LYS A 35 2.68 -4.79 5.78
N LYS A 36 2.79 -4.75 7.11
CA LYS A 36 2.28 -5.81 8.00
C LYS A 36 0.78 -6.02 7.83
N ASP A 37 -0.01 -4.95 7.73
CA ASP A 37 -1.46 -5.08 7.53
C ASP A 37 -1.80 -5.66 6.15
N VAL A 38 -1.13 -5.20 5.10
CA VAL A 38 -1.31 -5.71 3.73
C VAL A 38 -1.03 -7.21 3.67
N ILE A 39 0.12 -7.68 4.19
CA ILE A 39 0.46 -9.10 4.25
C ILE A 39 -0.62 -9.89 5.01
N ARG A 40 -1.05 -9.38 6.17
CA ARG A 40 -2.09 -10.01 6.98
C ARG A 40 -3.40 -10.16 6.22
N ARG A 41 -3.86 -9.12 5.52
CA ARG A 41 -5.09 -9.16 4.72
C ARG A 41 -5.01 -10.17 3.58
N ILE A 42 -3.89 -10.21 2.87
CA ILE A 42 -3.66 -11.18 1.78
C ILE A 42 -3.71 -12.60 2.33
N LYS A 43 -2.95 -12.90 3.40
CA LYS A 43 -2.96 -14.23 4.05
C LYS A 43 -4.34 -14.64 4.53
N ASN A 44 -5.08 -13.73 5.17
CA ASN A 44 -6.45 -14.01 5.63
C ASN A 44 -7.41 -14.30 4.48
N THR A 45 -7.22 -13.63 3.34
CA THR A 45 -8.03 -13.82 2.14
C THR A 45 -7.75 -15.19 1.52
N TYR A 46 -6.47 -15.53 1.32
CA TYR A 46 -6.09 -16.85 0.83
C TYR A 46 -6.55 -17.97 1.75
N LYS A 47 -6.44 -17.82 3.08
CA LYS A 47 -6.91 -18.85 4.04
C LYS A 47 -8.39 -19.20 3.89
N LYS A 48 -9.22 -18.27 3.38
CA LYS A 48 -10.64 -18.54 3.09
C LYS A 48 -10.83 -19.46 1.89
N TYR A 49 -9.97 -19.36 0.87
CA TYR A 49 -10.09 -20.11 -0.39
C TYR A 49 -9.17 -21.33 -0.49
N ASP A 50 -8.05 -21.30 0.22
CA ASP A 50 -7.08 -22.39 0.33
C ASP A 50 -6.79 -22.67 1.83
N PRO A 51 -7.78 -23.21 2.58
CA PRO A 51 -7.62 -23.46 4.01
C PRO A 51 -6.56 -24.53 4.33
N LYS A 52 -6.14 -25.31 3.33
CA LYS A 52 -5.07 -26.32 3.43
C LYS A 52 -3.68 -25.77 3.06
N ASN A 53 -3.58 -24.48 2.71
CA ASN A 53 -2.34 -23.78 2.32
C ASN A 53 -1.52 -24.44 1.19
N ASN A 54 -2.15 -25.24 0.33
CA ASN A 54 -1.45 -25.95 -0.74
C ASN A 54 -0.81 -25.00 -1.78
N ILE A 55 -1.39 -23.80 -1.95
CA ILE A 55 -1.00 -22.77 -2.89
C ILE A 55 -0.11 -21.72 -2.20
N LEU A 56 -0.45 -21.33 -0.97
CA LEU A 56 0.30 -20.38 -0.15
C LEU A 56 1.72 -20.87 0.19
N ASP A 57 1.88 -22.14 0.55
CA ASP A 57 3.20 -22.71 0.94
C ASP A 57 4.18 -22.78 -0.24
N ARG A 58 3.68 -22.76 -1.48
CA ARG A 58 4.52 -22.81 -2.69
C ARG A 58 5.13 -21.45 -3.04
N ASN A 59 4.44 -20.35 -2.73
CA ASN A 59 4.87 -18.99 -3.05
C ASN A 59 4.72 -18.08 -1.82
N ASN A 60 5.81 -17.87 -1.08
CA ASN A 60 5.84 -17.07 0.14
C ASN A 60 5.31 -15.64 -0.09
N ILE A 61 4.14 -15.32 0.48
CA ILE A 61 3.46 -14.01 0.34
C ILE A 61 4.31 -12.87 0.85
N ASP A 62 5.04 -13.04 1.96
CA ASP A 62 5.88 -12.00 2.53
C ASP A 62 6.96 -11.58 1.52
N ILE A 63 7.59 -12.55 0.85
CA ILE A 63 8.58 -12.30 -0.21
C ILE A 63 7.93 -11.62 -1.43
N GLN A 64 6.75 -12.07 -1.84
CA GLN A 64 6.06 -11.48 -2.99
C GLN A 64 5.67 -10.03 -2.72
N VAL A 65 5.10 -9.74 -1.55
CA VAL A 65 4.77 -8.37 -1.15
C VAL A 65 6.04 -7.53 -1.10
N GLU A 66 7.12 -8.00 -0.48
CA GLU A 66 8.37 -7.24 -0.37
C GLU A 66 8.89 -6.76 -1.74
N LYS A 67 8.76 -7.60 -2.77
CA LYS A 67 9.23 -7.28 -4.13
C LYS A 67 8.45 -6.20 -4.85
N ILE A 68 7.16 -6.05 -4.55
CA ILE A 68 6.26 -5.15 -5.32
C ILE A 68 5.73 -3.99 -4.48
N PHE A 69 6.04 -3.95 -3.19
CA PHE A 69 5.46 -2.98 -2.25
C PHE A 69 5.92 -1.55 -2.50
N GLU A 70 7.22 -1.33 -2.73
CA GLU A 70 7.77 -0.01 -3.01
C GLU A 70 7.19 0.58 -4.29
N GLU A 71 7.21 -0.19 -5.39
CA GLU A 71 6.60 0.22 -6.66
C GLU A 71 5.10 0.51 -6.51
N SER A 72 4.40 -0.26 -5.69
CA SER A 72 2.98 -0.01 -5.40
C SER A 72 2.78 1.33 -4.69
N LEU A 73 3.61 1.64 -3.70
CA LEU A 73 3.58 2.93 -3.00
C LEU A 73 3.92 4.10 -3.93
N ASP A 74 4.95 3.97 -4.76
CA ASP A 74 5.35 5.02 -5.70
C ASP A 74 4.22 5.34 -6.70
N LEU A 75 3.49 4.34 -7.16
CA LEU A 75 2.32 4.53 -8.02
C LEU A 75 1.18 5.26 -7.28
N LEU A 76 0.95 4.94 -6.01
CA LEU A 76 -0.06 5.62 -5.19
C LEU A 76 0.32 7.09 -4.90
N ILE A 77 1.60 7.37 -4.67
CA ILE A 77 2.13 8.71 -4.44
C ILE A 77 2.07 9.54 -5.72
N SER A 78 2.59 9.02 -6.83
CA SER A 78 2.61 9.70 -8.13
C SER A 78 1.21 10.04 -8.65
N ASN A 79 0.20 9.22 -8.33
CA ASN A 79 -1.20 9.47 -8.67
C ASN A 79 -1.94 10.35 -7.65
N LYS A 80 -1.22 10.89 -6.66
CA LYS A 80 -1.71 11.78 -5.60
C LYS A 80 -2.80 11.14 -4.76
N LEU A 81 -2.67 9.84 -4.46
CA LEU A 81 -3.61 9.11 -3.61
C LEU A 81 -3.11 9.00 -2.17
N ILE A 82 -1.79 8.97 -2.00
CA ILE A 82 -1.11 8.96 -0.71
C ILE A 82 -0.13 10.13 -0.68
N ASN A 83 -0.09 10.83 0.45
CA ASN A 83 0.93 11.80 0.76
C ASN A 83 1.93 11.22 1.77
N LEU A 84 3.13 11.81 1.75
CA LEU A 84 4.23 11.46 2.63
C LEU A 84 4.57 12.68 3.49
N GLU A 85 4.72 12.45 4.78
CA GLU A 85 5.18 13.44 5.76
C GLU A 85 6.39 12.90 6.51
N TYR A 86 7.40 13.75 6.67
CA TYR A 86 8.52 13.47 7.54
C TYR A 86 8.27 14.20 8.86
N LEU A 87 8.28 13.47 9.98
CA LEU A 87 8.32 14.13 11.28
C LEU A 87 9.54 15.06 11.32
N LYS A 88 9.34 16.27 11.85
CA LYS A 88 10.42 17.23 12.08
C LYS A 88 11.54 16.51 12.82
N LEU A 89 12.73 16.52 12.23
CA LEU A 89 13.90 15.86 12.77
C LEU A 89 14.30 16.51 14.09
N ASP A 90 14.34 15.72 15.17
CA ASP A 90 15.17 16.05 16.34
C ASP A 90 16.63 15.84 15.92
N VAL A 91 17.31 16.95 15.62
CA VAL A 91 18.71 16.93 15.20
C VAL A 91 19.59 16.76 16.43
N GLU A 92 20.04 15.54 16.71
CA GLU A 92 21.13 15.30 17.66
C GLU A 92 22.48 15.31 16.92
N ILE A 93 23.39 16.19 17.35
CA ILE A 93 24.76 16.26 16.82
C ILE A 93 25.63 15.31 17.66
N ILE A 94 26.02 14.19 17.07
CA ILE A 94 26.99 13.24 17.67
C ILE A 94 28.24 13.24 16.79
N ASP A 95 29.40 13.59 17.37
CA ASP A 95 30.74 13.44 16.76
C ASP A 95 30.82 13.81 15.26
N LYS A 96 30.36 15.01 14.90
CA LYS A 96 30.43 15.59 13.53
C LYS A 96 29.65 14.85 12.44
N LYS A 97 28.73 13.95 12.79
CA LYS A 97 27.76 13.35 11.84
C LYS A 97 26.35 13.76 12.20
N VAL A 98 25.66 14.40 11.25
CA VAL A 98 24.21 14.57 11.30
C VAL A 98 23.57 13.31 10.71
N VAL A 99 23.01 12.46 11.56
CA VAL A 99 22.21 11.31 11.11
C VAL A 99 20.74 11.68 11.26
N ALA A 100 20.19 12.27 10.21
CA ALA A 100 18.75 12.49 10.11
C ALA A 100 18.08 11.21 9.63
N LYS A 101 17.43 10.47 10.53
CA LYS A 101 16.55 9.35 10.19
C LYS A 101 15.18 9.60 10.79
N SER A 102 14.30 10.27 10.07
CA SER A 102 12.88 10.16 10.35
C SER A 102 12.27 9.19 9.35
N ASP A 103 11.55 8.21 9.87
CA ASP A 103 10.80 7.28 9.03
C ASP A 103 9.62 8.04 8.39
N PRO A 104 9.39 7.89 7.07
CA PRO A 104 8.29 8.55 6.40
C PRO A 104 6.96 8.04 6.95
N LEU A 105 6.04 8.96 7.21
CA LEU A 105 4.67 8.67 7.56
C LEU A 105 3.76 8.90 6.36
N PHE A 106 2.79 8.00 6.17
CA PHE A 106 1.90 8.00 5.01
C PHE A 106 0.46 8.23 5.46
N TYR A 107 -0.29 9.00 4.66
CA TYR A 107 -1.71 9.25 4.87
C TYR A 107 -2.43 9.47 3.54
N LEU A 108 -3.75 9.30 3.52
CA LEU A 108 -4.56 9.52 2.32
C LEU A 108 -4.70 11.01 1.99
N THR A 109 -4.60 11.31 0.70
CA THR A 109 -5.01 12.62 0.19
C THR A 109 -6.53 12.78 0.24
N ASP A 110 -7.01 14.02 0.25
CA ASP A 110 -8.45 14.28 0.19
C ASP A 110 -9.06 13.78 -1.12
N LYS A 111 -8.29 13.82 -2.22
CA LYS A 111 -8.66 13.20 -3.50
C LYS A 111 -8.95 11.70 -3.33
N ALA A 112 -8.06 10.96 -2.67
CA ALA A 112 -8.27 9.53 -2.44
C ALA A 112 -9.49 9.28 -1.56
N LYS A 113 -9.68 10.07 -0.50
CA LYS A 113 -10.86 9.94 0.38
C LYS A 113 -12.16 10.13 -0.39
N ILE A 114 -12.23 11.13 -1.28
CA ILE A 114 -13.39 11.39 -2.13
C ILE A 114 -13.67 10.20 -3.04
N HIS A 115 -12.66 9.70 -3.78
CA HIS A 115 -12.87 8.56 -4.68
C HIS A 115 -13.31 7.29 -3.95
N ILE A 116 -12.76 7.03 -2.76
CA ILE A 116 -13.15 5.88 -1.95
C ILE A 116 -14.60 6.00 -1.47
N GLN A 117 -15.05 7.22 -1.11
CA GLN A 117 -16.42 7.49 -0.69
C GLN A 117 -17.42 7.50 -1.84
N SER A 118 -17.03 7.98 -3.02
CA SER A 118 -17.87 8.03 -4.21
C SER A 118 -17.96 6.70 -4.96
N GLU A 119 -17.16 5.70 -4.55
CA GLU A 119 -16.99 4.41 -5.23
C GLU A 119 -16.53 4.53 -6.70
N GLU A 120 -16.05 5.71 -7.09
CA GLU A 120 -15.58 5.98 -8.44
C GLU A 120 -14.26 5.26 -8.73
N SER A 121 -14.10 4.85 -9.98
CA SER A 121 -12.88 4.24 -10.45
C SER A 121 -11.71 5.22 -10.44
N ILE A 122 -10.56 4.76 -9.97
CA ILE A 122 -9.31 5.53 -10.00
C ILE A 122 -8.43 4.99 -11.11
N LYS A 123 -8.11 5.87 -12.07
CA LYS A 123 -7.12 5.57 -13.13
C LYS A 123 -5.72 5.90 -12.62
N PHE A 124 -4.82 4.94 -12.72
CA PHE A 124 -3.39 5.12 -12.48
C PHE A 124 -2.71 5.44 -13.79
N ILE A 125 -2.07 6.61 -13.85
CA ILE A 125 -1.50 7.17 -15.07
C ILE A 125 0.02 7.23 -14.93
N ASN A 126 0.75 6.86 -15.99
CA ASN A 126 2.21 6.96 -16.02
C ASN A 126 2.68 8.38 -16.40
N ALA A 127 4.00 8.60 -16.38
CA ALA A 127 4.60 9.88 -16.77
C ALA A 127 4.29 10.33 -18.21
N LYS A 128 3.89 9.40 -19.09
CA LYS A 128 3.52 9.66 -20.50
C LYS A 128 2.03 9.98 -20.69
N GLY A 129 1.24 9.94 -19.61
CA GLY A 129 -0.21 10.16 -19.68
C GLY A 129 -1.03 8.90 -20.04
N GLU A 130 -0.39 7.73 -20.11
CA GLU A 130 -1.07 6.47 -20.43
C GLU A 130 -1.66 5.83 -19.18
N THR A 131 -2.84 5.23 -19.30
CA THR A 131 -3.47 4.48 -18.18
C THR A 131 -2.78 3.14 -18.01
N LEU A 132 -2.17 2.92 -16.83
CA LEU A 132 -1.54 1.67 -16.43
C LEU A 132 -2.53 0.70 -15.79
N TYR A 133 -3.31 1.21 -14.85
CA TYR A 133 -4.25 0.41 -14.05
C TYR A 133 -5.54 1.18 -13.80
N ILE A 134 -6.62 0.46 -13.57
CA ILE A 134 -7.89 1.00 -13.11
C ILE A 134 -8.24 0.29 -11.81
N LEU A 135 -8.55 1.07 -10.78
CA LEU A 135 -8.97 0.57 -9.47
C LEU A 135 -10.44 0.95 -9.25
N ASP A 136 -11.33 -0.03 -9.41
CA ASP A 136 -12.78 0.16 -9.22
C ASP A 136 -13.16 -0.15 -7.78
N PHE A 137 -13.76 0.78 -7.03
CA PHE A 137 -14.11 0.55 -5.62
C PHE A 137 -15.38 -0.26 -5.39
N LEU A 138 -16.05 -0.70 -6.47
CA LEU A 138 -17.31 -1.42 -6.45
C LEU A 138 -17.33 -2.65 -5.49
N PRO A 139 -18.47 -2.92 -4.82
CA PRO A 139 -18.73 -4.06 -3.92
C PRO A 139 -19.12 -5.37 -4.61
#